data_AF-X1PT94-F1
#
_entry.id   AF-X1PT94-F1
#
_cell.length_a   1.000
_cell.length_b   1.000
_cell.length_c   1.000
_cell.angle_alpha   90.00
_cell.angle_beta   90.00
_cell.angle_gamma   90.00
#
_symmetry.space_group_name_H-M   'P 1'
#
loop_
_entity.id
_entity.type
_entity.pdbx_description
1 polymer ?
#
loop_
_entity_poly.entity_id
_entity_poly.type
_entity_poly.pdbx_seq_one_letter_code
_entity_poly.pdbx_strand_id
1 'polypeptide(L)'
;AFQSRPDSVLWCVLNNGDIATMTYQRDQEVVAWALQTTEGDYESVTVIPGTDEDEVWVIVKRTIDSNDVRYIERFQPRDWGTDQTDCYFVDSGLSFDGGDVVNITDITQADPAVVTVSAWPVDGDGTDLTDDDEVMLTSVSGMTEVNDNIYAIDDANVTGLTFSLNDSANVGDVNSFDFTAYTSGGTAQRFEKNFSGLSHLEGEEVAVFADGGPHQNLNVSSAAVQLSEWSNKVVVGLPYTSVFETLPLIFNTPMGSTIA
;
A
#
# COMPACT_ATOMS: atom_id res chain seq x y z
N ALA A 1 -24.81 -9.32 4.01
CA ALA A 1 -24.30 -8.81 5.30
C ALA A 1 -24.65 -7.33 5.44
N PHE A 2 -24.75 -6.79 6.66
CA PHE A 2 -25.12 -5.38 6.88
C PHE A 2 -24.00 -4.66 7.62
N GLN A 3 -23.50 -3.58 7.00
CA GLN A 3 -22.53 -2.65 7.55
C GLN A 3 -23.26 -1.43 8.08
N SER A 4 -22.95 -1.02 9.29
CA SER A 4 -23.58 0.12 9.96
C SER A 4 -22.67 1.36 9.99
N ARG A 5 -21.35 1.17 9.97
CA ARG A 5 -20.33 2.22 10.01
C ARG A 5 -19.29 2.04 8.90
N PRO A 6 -18.82 3.12 8.25
CA PRO A 6 -19.15 4.53 8.53
C PRO A 6 -20.53 4.90 7.97
N ASP A 7 -20.92 4.27 6.86
CA ASP A 7 -22.22 4.40 6.23
C ASP A 7 -23.00 3.09 6.32
N SER A 8 -24.33 3.19 6.33
CA SER A 8 -25.20 2.01 6.29
C SER A 8 -25.24 1.40 4.89
N VAL A 9 -24.67 0.20 4.75
CA VAL A 9 -24.57 -0.53 3.48
C VAL A 9 -25.06 -1.97 3.64
N LEU A 10 -25.98 -2.39 2.76
CA LEU A 10 -26.36 -3.80 2.62
C LEU A 10 -25.56 -4.44 1.49
N TRP A 11 -24.91 -5.57 1.81
CA TRP A 11 -24.07 -6.33 0.90
C TRP A 11 -24.73 -7.66 0.51
N CYS A 12 -24.89 -7.90 -0.78
CA CYS A 12 -25.58 -9.04 -1.36
C CYS A 12 -24.74 -9.71 -2.45
N VAL A 13 -24.16 -10.87 -2.15
CA VAL A 13 -23.49 -11.70 -3.17
C VAL A 13 -24.53 -12.28 -4.13
N LEU A 14 -24.28 -12.16 -5.42
CA LEU A 14 -25.16 -12.61 -6.49
C LEU A 14 -24.68 -13.96 -7.07
N ASN A 15 -25.60 -14.70 -7.68
CA ASN A 15 -25.26 -16.01 -8.28
C ASN A 15 -24.30 -15.93 -9.49
N ASN A 16 -24.07 -14.73 -10.03
CA ASN A 16 -23.18 -14.50 -11.17
C ASN A 16 -21.75 -14.13 -10.76
N GLY A 17 -21.42 -14.15 -9.47
CA GLY A 17 -20.07 -13.83 -8.97
C GLY A 17 -19.87 -12.37 -8.56
N ASP A 18 -20.81 -11.47 -8.86
CA ASP A 18 -20.75 -10.07 -8.42
C ASP A 18 -21.30 -9.86 -6.99
N ILE A 19 -21.01 -8.70 -6.40
CA ILE A 19 -21.64 -8.25 -5.15
C ILE A 19 -22.41 -6.94 -5.35
N ALA A 20 -23.72 -6.99 -5.06
CA ALA A 20 -24.58 -5.81 -5.05
C ALA A 20 -24.49 -5.11 -3.70
N THR A 21 -24.32 -3.79 -3.73
CA THR A 21 -24.23 -2.91 -2.56
C THR A 21 -25.38 -1.92 -2.58
N MET A 22 -26.11 -1.81 -1.46
CA MET A 22 -27.15 -0.80 -1.29
C MET A 22 -26.71 0.18 -0.21
N THR A 23 -26.44 1.42 -0.59
CA THR A 23 -26.28 2.51 0.36
C THR A 23 -27.67 2.93 0.86
N TYR A 24 -27.85 2.94 2.18
CA TYR A 24 -29.13 3.25 2.82
C TYR A 24 -28.96 4.35 3.88
N GLN A 25 -29.33 5.58 3.55
CA GLN A 25 -29.38 6.68 4.51
C GLN A 25 -30.79 7.25 4.59
N ARG A 26 -31.57 6.77 5.57
CA ARG A 26 -32.97 7.16 5.72
C ARG A 26 -33.16 8.65 5.98
N ASP A 27 -32.28 9.25 6.78
CA ASP A 27 -32.37 10.67 7.15
C ASP A 27 -32.12 11.61 5.96
N GLN A 28 -31.43 11.11 4.93
CA GLN A 28 -31.16 11.82 3.67
C GLN A 28 -32.06 11.32 2.53
N GLU A 29 -33.01 10.43 2.81
CA GLU A 29 -33.86 9.76 1.82
C GLU A 29 -33.07 9.06 0.69
N VAL A 30 -31.85 8.61 0.98
CA VAL A 30 -30.97 7.95 0.00
C VAL A 30 -31.15 6.43 0.08
N VAL A 31 -31.55 5.84 -1.04
CA VAL A 31 -31.51 4.40 -1.30
C VAL A 31 -30.93 4.20 -2.69
N ALA A 32 -29.68 3.75 -2.77
CA ALA A 32 -28.97 3.62 -4.03
C ALA A 32 -28.28 2.26 -4.12
N TRP A 33 -28.43 1.60 -5.27
CA TRP A 33 -27.77 0.33 -5.57
C TRP A 33 -26.55 0.58 -6.47
N ALA A 34 -25.47 -0.12 -6.18
CA ALA A 34 -24.28 -0.21 -7.01
C ALA A 34 -23.83 -1.67 -7.11
N LEU A 35 -23.24 -2.03 -8.24
CA LEU A 35 -22.65 -3.34 -8.47
C LEU A 35 -21.14 -3.24 -8.30
N GLN A 36 -20.54 -4.17 -7.57
CA GLN A 36 -19.09 -4.34 -7.51
C GLN A 36 -18.73 -5.65 -8.19
N THR A 37 -17.76 -5.58 -9.10
CA THR A 37 -17.24 -6.68 -9.90
C THR A 37 -15.73 -6.73 -9.70
N THR A 38 -15.18 -7.93 -9.57
CA THR A 38 -13.74 -8.23 -9.43
C THR A 38 -13.33 -9.19 -10.54
N GLU A 39 -12.03 -9.36 -10.78
CA GLU A 39 -11.52 -10.49 -11.56
C GLU A 39 -11.55 -11.80 -10.75
N GLY A 40 -12.75 -12.37 -10.66
CA GLY A 40 -13.06 -13.56 -9.87
C GLY A 40 -14.54 -13.58 -9.50
N ASP A 41 -14.91 -14.50 -8.61
CA ASP A 41 -16.28 -14.63 -8.11
C ASP A 41 -16.33 -14.39 -6.60
N TYR A 42 -17.12 -13.40 -6.15
CA TYR A 42 -17.51 -13.31 -4.75
C TYR A 42 -18.39 -14.52 -4.38
N GLU A 43 -17.97 -15.32 -3.40
CA GLU A 43 -18.73 -16.49 -2.93
C GLU A 43 -19.46 -16.25 -1.60
N SER A 44 -18.95 -15.34 -0.77
CA SER A 44 -19.52 -15.04 0.55
C SER A 44 -19.13 -13.65 1.04
N VAL A 45 -19.97 -13.06 1.91
CA VAL A 45 -19.68 -11.79 2.58
C VAL A 45 -20.15 -11.84 4.03
N THR A 46 -19.33 -11.34 4.94
CA THR A 46 -19.67 -11.09 6.34
C THR A 46 -19.21 -9.70 6.76
N VAL A 47 -19.87 -9.15 7.78
CA VAL A 47 -19.48 -7.88 8.38
C VAL A 47 -19.26 -8.12 9.86
N ILE A 48 -18.14 -7.61 10.39
CA ILE A 48 -17.83 -7.62 11.81
C ILE A 48 -17.60 -6.19 12.31
N PRO A 49 -17.86 -5.89 13.59
CA PRO A 49 -17.52 -4.58 14.14
C PRO A 49 -15.99 -4.40 14.18
N GLY A 50 -15.48 -3.31 13.60
CA GLY A 50 -14.09 -2.87 13.78
C GLY A 50 -13.95 -1.79 14.86
N THR A 51 -12.79 -1.15 14.93
CA THR A 51 -12.51 -0.06 15.90
C THR A 51 -13.25 1.22 15.55
N ASP A 52 -13.08 1.69 14.31
CA ASP A 52 -13.59 2.96 13.81
C ASP A 52 -14.72 2.75 12.79
N GLU A 53 -14.50 1.81 11.86
CA GLU A 53 -15.45 1.37 10.83
C GLU A 53 -15.78 -0.12 10.98
N ASP A 54 -16.95 -0.54 10.50
CA ASP A 54 -17.27 -1.97 10.43
C ASP A 54 -16.46 -2.62 9.30
N GLU A 55 -15.89 -3.79 9.55
CA GLU A 55 -15.04 -4.49 8.60
C GLU A 55 -15.87 -5.42 7.70
N VAL A 56 -15.73 -5.25 6.39
CA VAL A 56 -16.40 -6.09 5.39
C VAL A 56 -15.41 -7.12 4.87
N TRP A 57 -15.68 -8.39 5.16
CA TRP A 57 -14.87 -9.52 4.75
C TRP A 57 -15.59 -10.34 3.70
N VAL A 58 -14.88 -10.71 2.64
CA VAL A 58 -15.41 -11.50 1.53
C VAL A 58 -14.56 -12.73 1.28
N ILE A 59 -15.20 -13.77 0.75
CA ILE A 59 -14.49 -14.88 0.10
C ILE A 59 -14.57 -14.64 -1.39
N VAL A 60 -13.41 -14.55 -2.04
CA VAL A 60 -13.29 -14.42 -3.50
C VAL A 60 -12.65 -15.67 -4.06
N LYS A 61 -13.30 -16.29 -5.03
CA LYS A 61 -12.73 -17.38 -5.81
C LYS A 61 -12.02 -16.79 -7.04
N ARG A 62 -10.75 -17.16 -7.23
CA ARG A 62 -9.94 -16.77 -8.40
C ARG A 62 -9.33 -18.02 -9.04
N THR A 63 -9.00 -17.94 -10.33
CA THR A 63 -8.26 -19.00 -11.02
C THR A 63 -6.83 -18.56 -11.21
N ILE A 64 -5.91 -19.12 -10.42
CA ILE A 64 -4.47 -18.81 -10.45
C ILE A 64 -3.72 -20.02 -10.97
N ASP A 65 -2.90 -19.85 -12.01
CA ASP A 65 -2.14 -20.93 -12.66
C ASP A 65 -3.02 -22.16 -13.00
N SER A 66 -4.22 -21.92 -13.53
CA SER A 66 -5.24 -22.96 -13.84
C SER A 66 -5.84 -23.69 -12.63
N ASN A 67 -5.63 -23.21 -11.41
CA ASN A 67 -6.21 -23.77 -10.19
C ASN A 67 -7.22 -22.78 -9.58
N ASP A 68 -8.37 -23.31 -9.18
CA ASP A 68 -9.36 -22.54 -8.43
C ASP A 68 -8.92 -22.41 -6.96
N VAL A 69 -8.61 -21.18 -6.54
CA VAL A 69 -8.20 -20.82 -5.19
C VAL A 69 -9.22 -19.86 -4.58
N ARG A 70 -9.35 -19.88 -3.25
CA ARG A 70 -10.23 -18.99 -2.50
C ARG A 70 -9.41 -18.12 -1.58
N TYR A 71 -9.62 -16.82 -1.68
CA TYR A 71 -8.98 -15.81 -0.85
C TYR A 71 -9.99 -15.22 0.12
N ILE A 72 -9.51 -14.87 1.30
CA ILE A 72 -10.25 -14.06 2.26
C ILE A 72 -9.73 -12.64 2.07
N GLU A 73 -10.60 -11.76 1.59
CA GLU A 73 -10.25 -10.36 1.30
C GLU A 73 -11.08 -9.44 2.19
N ARG A 74 -10.52 -8.27 2.52
CA ARG A 74 -11.17 -7.24 3.34
C ARG A 74 -11.27 -5.96 2.52
N PHE A 75 -12.46 -5.37 2.46
CA PHE A 75 -12.59 -4.01 1.91
C PHE A 75 -11.85 -3.04 2.82
N GLN A 76 -11.03 -2.17 2.21
CA GLN A 76 -10.33 -1.13 2.96
C GLN A 76 -11.34 -0.17 3.60
N PRO A 77 -11.09 0.30 4.84
CA PRO A 77 -11.86 1.40 5.42
C PRO A 77 -11.93 2.60 4.49
N ARG A 78 -13.03 3.35 4.58
CA ARG A 78 -13.26 4.52 3.73
C ARG A 78 -12.37 5.69 4.13
N ASP A 79 -12.10 5.85 5.42
CA ASP A 79 -11.16 6.83 5.95
C ASP A 79 -9.72 6.30 5.86
N TRP A 80 -8.93 6.93 5.00
CA TRP A 80 -7.49 6.68 4.84
C TRP A 80 -6.65 7.83 5.46
N GLY A 81 -7.28 8.66 6.30
CA GLY A 81 -6.62 9.78 6.96
C GLY A 81 -6.32 10.93 6.01
N THR A 82 -5.16 11.55 6.20
CA THR A 82 -4.75 12.75 5.44
C THR A 82 -3.55 12.52 4.54
N ASP A 83 -2.87 11.38 4.66
CA ASP A 83 -1.69 11.08 3.87
C ASP A 83 -2.08 10.47 2.53
N GLN A 84 -1.71 11.14 1.45
CA GLN A 84 -2.03 10.66 0.10
C GLN A 84 -1.34 9.33 -0.21
N THR A 85 -0.23 8.99 0.44
CA THR A 85 0.45 7.71 0.24
C THR A 85 -0.39 6.52 0.69
N ASP A 86 -1.34 6.73 1.58
CA ASP A 86 -2.18 5.68 2.18
C ASP A 86 -3.45 5.43 1.35
N CYS A 87 -3.57 6.11 0.21
CA CYS A 87 -4.64 5.90 -0.76
C CYS A 87 -4.62 4.45 -1.29
N TYR A 88 -5.72 3.74 -1.10
CA TYR A 88 -5.88 2.36 -1.55
C TYR A 88 -7.04 2.27 -2.55
N PHE A 89 -6.71 2.44 -3.83
CA PHE A 89 -7.67 2.45 -4.94
C PHE A 89 -7.38 1.33 -5.94
N VAL A 90 -7.27 0.11 -5.41
CA VAL A 90 -7.09 -1.13 -6.18
C VAL A 90 -7.99 -2.21 -5.63
N ASP A 91 -8.24 -3.24 -6.43
CA ASP A 91 -8.91 -4.46 -5.98
C ASP A 91 -7.89 -5.56 -5.65
N SER A 92 -8.19 -6.39 -4.65
CA SER A 92 -7.31 -7.48 -4.20
C SER A 92 -5.86 -7.06 -3.94
N GLY A 93 -5.65 -5.85 -3.45
CA GLY A 93 -4.31 -5.28 -3.37
C GLY A 93 -3.49 -5.77 -2.17
N LEU A 94 -2.18 -5.54 -2.25
CA LEU A 94 -1.24 -5.63 -1.15
C LEU A 94 -0.57 -4.26 -0.97
N SER A 95 -0.37 -3.85 0.28
CA SER A 95 0.38 -2.65 0.61
C SER A 95 1.71 -3.01 1.26
N PHE A 96 2.73 -2.24 0.93
CA PHE A 96 4.02 -2.22 1.59
C PHE A 96 4.23 -0.84 2.19
N ASP A 97 4.70 -0.80 3.43
CA ASP A 97 5.09 0.42 4.12
C ASP A 97 6.43 0.19 4.80
N GLY A 98 7.47 0.84 4.30
CA GLY A 98 8.83 0.76 4.83
C GLY A 98 9.04 1.55 6.12
N GLY A 99 8.00 2.23 6.61
CA GLY A 99 8.02 2.94 7.88
C GLY A 99 8.61 4.34 7.79
N ASP A 100 8.64 4.98 8.95
CA ASP A 100 8.98 6.38 9.12
C ASP A 100 10.49 6.64 9.04
N VAL A 101 10.82 7.88 8.72
CA VAL A 101 12.19 8.38 8.72
C VAL A 101 12.77 8.45 10.13
N VAL A 102 14.02 7.99 10.29
CA VAL A 102 14.77 8.02 11.55
C VAL A 102 15.99 8.92 11.43
N ASN A 103 16.27 9.74 12.45
CA ASN A 103 17.44 10.61 12.45
C ASN A 103 18.73 9.83 12.77
N ILE A 104 19.78 10.12 12.01
CA ILE A 104 21.14 9.64 12.25
C ILE A 104 21.85 10.57 13.22
N THR A 105 22.58 10.00 14.17
CA THR A 105 23.35 10.74 15.18
C THR A 105 24.86 10.63 15.00
N ASP A 106 25.34 9.58 14.33
CA ASP A 106 26.76 9.41 14.02
C ASP A 106 26.98 8.44 12.86
N ILE A 107 28.07 8.59 12.11
CA ILE A 107 28.56 7.60 11.15
C ILE A 107 30.08 7.49 11.31
N THR A 108 30.56 6.29 11.63
CA THR A 108 31.99 6.06 11.86
C THR A 108 32.76 6.06 10.54
N GLN A 109 33.93 6.70 10.53
CA GLN A 109 34.90 6.59 9.43
C GLN A 109 35.74 5.31 9.60
N ALA A 110 35.17 4.17 9.20
CA ALA A 110 35.71 2.83 9.41
C ALA A 110 35.31 1.85 8.28
N ASP A 111 35.76 0.60 8.42
CA ASP A 111 35.46 -0.54 7.55
C ASP A 111 35.06 -1.72 8.45
N PRO A 112 33.75 -2.00 8.66
CA PRO A 112 32.58 -1.34 8.06
C PRO A 112 32.29 0.07 8.59
N ALA A 113 31.56 0.86 7.80
CA ALA A 113 30.93 2.10 8.24
C ALA A 113 29.71 1.80 9.13
N VAL A 114 29.79 2.13 10.42
CA VAL A 114 28.71 1.95 11.39
C VAL A 114 27.90 3.23 11.53
N VAL A 115 26.59 3.14 11.34
CA VAL A 115 25.61 4.21 11.54
C VAL A 115 25.02 4.08 12.93
N THR A 116 24.89 5.20 13.64
CA THR A 116 24.16 5.30 14.89
C THR A 116 22.88 6.11 14.67
N VAL A 117 21.74 5.61 15.14
CA VAL A 117 20.43 6.24 14.97
C VAL A 117 19.83 6.70 16.30
N SER A 118 18.90 7.66 16.22
CA SER A 118 18.22 8.23 17.39
C SER A 118 17.13 7.32 17.99
N ALA A 119 16.56 6.45 17.18
CA ALA A 119 15.62 5.39 17.54
C ALA A 119 15.83 4.23 16.57
N TRP A 120 15.52 3.00 16.95
CA TRP A 120 15.63 1.89 16.01
C TRP A 120 14.56 2.05 14.93
N PRO A 121 14.90 1.97 13.64
CA PRO A 121 13.91 2.09 12.60
C PRO A 121 13.01 0.86 12.60
N VAL A 122 11.72 1.08 12.30
CA VAL A 122 10.70 0.05 12.19
C VAL A 122 9.98 0.20 10.85
N ASP A 123 9.41 -0.88 10.33
CA ASP A 123 8.51 -0.82 9.19
C ASP A 123 7.13 -0.23 9.58
N GLY A 124 6.21 -0.16 8.61
CA GLY A 124 4.87 0.41 8.83
C GLY A 124 3.98 -0.38 9.80
N ASP A 125 4.30 -1.63 10.13
CA ASP A 125 3.57 -2.42 11.14
C ASP A 125 4.20 -2.33 12.54
N GLY A 126 5.37 -1.67 12.64
CA GLY A 126 6.12 -1.48 13.86
C GLY A 126 7.12 -2.60 14.16
N THR A 127 7.40 -3.47 13.18
CA THR A 127 8.44 -4.49 13.30
C THR A 127 9.82 -3.87 13.10
N ASP A 128 10.76 -4.23 13.97
CA ASP A 128 12.15 -3.80 13.89
C ASP A 128 12.76 -4.23 12.54
N LEU A 129 13.42 -3.30 11.84
CA LEU A 129 14.25 -3.64 10.69
C LEU A 129 15.38 -4.59 11.12
N THR A 130 15.72 -5.53 10.25
CA THR A 130 16.72 -6.58 10.46
C THR A 130 17.84 -6.49 9.43
N ASP A 131 18.84 -7.36 9.57
CA ASP A 131 19.86 -7.53 8.54
C ASP A 131 19.21 -7.83 7.18
N ASP A 132 19.86 -7.37 6.11
CA ASP A 132 19.42 -7.44 4.71
C ASP A 132 18.30 -6.46 4.31
N ASP A 133 17.68 -5.74 5.25
CA ASP A 133 16.71 -4.70 4.89
C ASP A 133 17.41 -3.48 4.25
N GLU A 134 16.80 -2.96 3.19
CA GLU A 134 17.35 -1.90 2.35
C GLU A 134 16.96 -0.51 2.89
N VAL A 135 17.97 0.32 3.20
CA VAL A 135 17.81 1.67 3.73
C VAL A 135 18.48 2.73 2.85
N MET A 136 17.81 3.86 2.66
CA MET A 136 18.37 5.05 2.05
C MET A 136 18.81 6.03 3.12
N LEU A 137 20.04 6.53 2.98
CA LEU A 137 20.56 7.62 3.80
C LEU A 137 20.43 8.94 3.04
N THR A 138 19.90 9.98 3.69
CA THR A 138 19.79 11.32 3.06
C THR A 138 20.14 12.42 4.04
N SER A 139 20.52 13.60 3.52
CA SER A 139 20.79 14.81 4.31
C SER A 139 21.91 14.69 5.37
N VAL A 140 22.85 13.76 5.20
CA VAL A 140 24.06 13.64 6.02
C VAL A 140 25.01 14.79 5.69
N SER A 141 25.49 15.50 6.72
CA SER A 141 26.50 16.54 6.60
C SER A 141 27.88 16.05 7.03
N GLY A 142 28.93 16.47 6.34
CA GLY A 142 30.26 15.90 6.51
C GLY A 142 30.43 14.76 5.52
N MET A 143 29.98 13.56 5.87
CA MET A 143 30.04 12.34 5.04
C MET A 143 28.96 12.36 3.95
N THR A 144 29.09 13.20 2.93
CA THR A 144 28.03 13.39 1.91
C THR A 144 27.96 12.27 0.88
N GLU A 145 28.99 11.43 0.80
CA GLU A 145 29.12 10.31 -0.13
C GLU A 145 28.07 9.21 0.11
N VAL A 146 27.50 9.15 1.33
CA VAL A 146 26.45 8.19 1.68
C VAL A 146 25.05 8.66 1.30
N ASN A 147 24.89 9.94 0.92
CA ASN A 147 23.57 10.49 0.61
C ASN A 147 23.03 9.92 -0.72
N ASP A 148 21.72 9.67 -0.74
CA ASP A 148 20.94 9.26 -1.90
C ASP A 148 21.35 7.89 -2.49
N ASN A 149 22.02 7.07 -1.66
CA ASN A 149 22.38 5.68 -1.97
C ASN A 149 21.58 4.71 -1.09
N ILE A 150 21.36 3.51 -1.62
CA ILE A 150 20.73 2.40 -0.92
C ILE A 150 21.82 1.49 -0.36
N TYR A 151 21.64 1.09 0.89
CA TYR A 151 22.51 0.18 1.62
C TYR A 151 21.68 -0.91 2.28
N ALA A 152 22.23 -2.10 2.41
CA ALA A 152 21.63 -3.13 3.26
C ALA A 152 22.10 -2.91 4.70
N ILE A 153 21.18 -3.08 5.65
CA ILE A 153 21.50 -3.18 7.08
C ILE A 153 22.31 -4.46 7.31
N ASP A 154 23.42 -4.34 8.04
CA ASP A 154 24.22 -5.46 8.53
C ASP A 154 24.60 -5.24 10.00
N ASP A 155 24.93 -6.32 10.72
CA ASP A 155 25.24 -6.31 12.15
C ASP A 155 24.23 -5.50 13.00
N ALA A 156 22.93 -5.67 12.76
CA ALA A 156 21.86 -4.93 13.43
C ALA A 156 21.94 -5.06 14.97
N ASN A 157 22.10 -3.92 15.66
CA ASN A 157 22.12 -3.84 17.11
C ASN A 157 21.04 -2.90 17.63
N VAL A 158 19.84 -3.43 17.78
CA VAL A 158 18.64 -2.73 18.25
C VAL A 158 18.86 -2.01 19.59
N THR A 159 19.58 -2.64 20.53
CA THR A 159 19.84 -2.03 21.85
C THR A 159 20.91 -0.95 21.79
N GLY A 160 21.90 -1.12 20.92
CA GLY A 160 22.96 -0.15 20.66
C GLY A 160 22.54 1.01 19.77
N LEU A 161 21.41 0.87 19.07
CA LEU A 161 20.94 1.78 18.02
C LEU A 161 21.98 1.96 16.91
N THR A 162 22.64 0.86 16.54
CA THR A 162 23.69 0.86 15.53
C THR A 162 23.49 -0.25 14.50
N PHE A 163 23.88 0.02 13.27
CA PHE A 163 24.03 -0.99 12.22
C PHE A 163 25.21 -0.63 11.32
N SER A 164 25.84 -1.64 10.72
CA SER A 164 26.85 -1.50 9.68
C SER A 164 26.18 -1.31 8.31
N LEU A 165 26.80 -0.54 7.43
CA LEU A 165 26.35 -0.42 6.04
C LEU A 165 27.00 -1.50 5.18
N ASN A 166 26.18 -2.27 4.47
CA ASN A 166 26.60 -3.16 3.40
C ASN A 166 26.15 -2.58 2.05
N ASP A 167 26.81 -2.97 0.95
CA ASP A 167 26.42 -2.53 -0.38
C ASP A 167 24.99 -2.98 -0.74
N SER A 168 24.39 -2.35 -1.75
CA SER A 168 23.01 -2.65 -2.16
C SER A 168 22.81 -4.07 -2.72
N ALA A 169 23.88 -4.84 -2.89
CA ALA A 169 23.82 -6.24 -3.31
C ALA A 169 24.09 -7.20 -2.15
N ASN A 170 24.33 -6.67 -0.94
CA ASN A 170 24.74 -7.39 0.25
C ASN A 170 25.99 -8.27 0.02
N VAL A 171 26.96 -7.77 -0.76
CA VAL A 171 28.18 -8.51 -1.13
C VAL A 171 29.40 -8.05 -0.34
N GLY A 172 29.34 -6.90 0.33
CA GLY A 172 30.42 -6.44 1.18
C GLY A 172 30.16 -5.11 1.86
N ASP A 173 30.78 -4.99 3.03
CA ASP A 173 30.76 -3.80 3.87
C ASP A 173 31.19 -2.53 3.14
N VAL A 174 30.54 -1.42 3.48
CA VAL A 174 30.90 -0.09 3.01
C VAL A 174 32.12 0.39 3.79
N ASN A 175 33.25 0.48 3.10
CA ASN A 175 34.45 1.12 3.62
C ASN A 175 34.35 2.64 3.48
N SER A 176 34.30 3.34 4.62
CA SER A 176 34.19 4.80 4.68
C SER A 176 35.49 5.52 5.02
N PHE A 177 36.65 4.84 5.04
CA PHE A 177 37.93 5.47 5.41
C PHE A 177 38.29 6.68 4.57
N ASP A 178 37.97 6.64 3.28
CA ASP A 178 38.27 7.71 2.33
C ASP A 178 37.17 8.78 2.26
N PHE A 179 36.06 8.61 2.98
CA PHE A 179 34.97 9.58 2.98
C PHE A 179 35.30 10.76 3.90
N THR A 180 34.61 11.88 3.72
CA THR A 180 34.68 12.97 4.70
C THR A 180 34.06 12.56 6.03
N ALA A 181 34.64 13.04 7.13
CA ALA A 181 34.14 12.71 8.47
C ALA A 181 32.71 13.24 8.66
N TYR A 182 31.85 12.41 9.27
CA TYR A 182 30.52 12.83 9.71
C TYR A 182 30.60 14.06 10.61
N THR A 183 29.67 15.00 10.44
CA THR A 183 29.60 16.20 11.27
C THR A 183 28.27 16.35 11.98
N SER A 184 27.15 16.17 11.27
CA SER A 184 25.79 16.27 11.82
C SER A 184 24.74 15.88 10.78
N GLY A 185 23.49 15.76 11.22
CA GLY A 185 22.34 15.52 10.35
C GLY A 185 22.28 14.07 9.86
N GLY A 186 21.53 13.85 8.79
CA GLY A 186 21.29 12.53 8.26
C GLY A 186 19.97 11.92 8.70
N THR A 187 19.34 11.24 7.78
CA THR A 187 18.16 10.41 8.03
C THR A 187 18.32 9.07 7.34
N ALA A 188 17.76 8.03 7.95
CA ALA A 188 17.66 6.69 7.38
C ALA A 188 16.18 6.31 7.27
N GLN A 189 15.80 5.71 6.15
CA GLN A 189 14.44 5.21 5.91
C GLN A 189 14.51 4.00 4.98
N ARG A 190 13.62 3.01 5.16
CA ARG A 190 13.58 1.81 4.33
C ARG A 190 13.01 2.12 2.94
N PHE A 191 13.64 1.59 1.91
CA PHE A 191 13.13 1.64 0.53
C PHE A 191 13.34 0.28 -0.12
N GLU A 192 12.36 -0.18 -0.88
CA GLU A 192 12.43 -1.46 -1.56
C GLU A 192 12.07 -1.30 -3.04
N LYS A 193 12.59 -2.22 -3.87
CA LYS A 193 12.36 -2.21 -5.32
C LYS A 193 11.59 -3.42 -5.82
N ASN A 194 11.66 -4.53 -5.08
CA ASN A 194 11.06 -5.80 -5.44
C ASN A 194 9.99 -6.15 -4.40
N PHE A 195 8.72 -6.13 -4.81
CA PHE A 195 7.62 -6.43 -3.90
C PHE A 195 7.12 -7.83 -4.19
N SER A 196 7.24 -8.71 -3.20
CA SER A 196 6.79 -10.10 -3.28
C SER A 196 5.47 -10.32 -2.53
N GLY A 197 4.96 -11.56 -2.53
CA GLY A 197 3.73 -11.92 -1.82
C GLY A 197 2.45 -11.77 -2.66
N LEU A 198 2.57 -11.41 -3.95
CA LEU A 198 1.45 -11.21 -4.88
C LEU A 198 0.98 -12.51 -5.54
N SER A 199 1.10 -13.63 -4.83
CA SER A 199 0.74 -14.96 -5.36
C SER A 199 -0.73 -15.08 -5.77
N HIS A 200 -1.61 -14.24 -5.22
CA HIS A 200 -3.03 -14.17 -5.54
C HIS A 200 -3.35 -13.41 -6.83
N LEU A 201 -2.35 -12.75 -7.41
CA LEU A 201 -2.45 -11.98 -8.67
C LEU A 201 -1.48 -12.50 -9.74
N GLU A 202 -0.93 -13.70 -9.58
CA GLU A 202 0.07 -14.25 -10.51
C GLU A 202 -0.48 -14.30 -11.94
N GLY A 203 0.27 -13.72 -12.88
CA GLY A 203 -0.10 -13.66 -14.30
C GLY A 203 -1.01 -12.50 -14.68
N GLU A 204 -1.51 -11.72 -13.72
CA GLU A 204 -2.37 -10.57 -13.97
C GLU A 204 -1.58 -9.27 -14.15
N GLU A 205 -2.19 -8.31 -14.84
CA GLU A 205 -1.69 -6.93 -14.92
C GLU A 205 -2.22 -6.13 -13.73
N VAL A 206 -1.31 -5.53 -12.95
CA VAL A 206 -1.62 -4.79 -11.74
C VAL A 206 -1.32 -3.30 -11.89
N ALA A 207 -2.19 -2.48 -11.30
CA ALA A 207 -1.92 -1.07 -11.08
C ALA A 207 -1.03 -0.90 -9.85
N VAL A 208 -0.10 0.04 -9.93
CA VAL A 208 0.81 0.37 -8.83
C VAL A 208 0.69 1.84 -8.48
N PHE A 209 0.56 2.12 -7.19
CA PHE A 209 0.62 3.44 -6.60
C PHE A 209 1.77 3.46 -5.60
N ALA A 210 2.75 4.32 -5.81
CA ALA A 210 3.96 4.38 -4.98
C ALA A 210 4.28 5.82 -4.59
N ASP A 211 4.61 6.04 -3.31
CA ASP A 211 5.03 7.32 -2.73
C ASP A 211 4.15 8.52 -3.13
N GLY A 212 2.83 8.30 -3.20
CA GLY A 212 1.84 9.34 -3.51
C GLY A 212 1.60 9.57 -5.00
N GLY A 213 2.23 8.80 -5.88
CA GLY A 213 2.09 8.89 -7.33
C GLY A 213 1.66 7.58 -8.01
N PRO A 214 0.88 7.65 -9.11
CA PRO A 214 0.60 6.49 -9.93
C PRO A 214 1.84 6.07 -10.73
N HIS A 215 2.07 4.76 -10.80
CA HIS A 215 3.10 4.13 -11.62
C HIS A 215 2.49 3.45 -12.85
N GLN A 216 3.35 3.05 -13.78
CA GLN A 216 2.93 2.21 -14.92
C GLN A 216 2.43 0.86 -14.41
N ASN A 217 1.39 0.32 -15.06
CA ASN A 217 0.94 -1.05 -14.80
C ASN A 217 2.07 -2.05 -15.05
N LEU A 218 2.17 -3.05 -14.19
CA LEU A 218 3.17 -4.13 -14.25
C LEU A 218 2.47 -5.47 -14.30
N ASN A 219 3.13 -6.47 -14.90
CA ASN A 219 2.64 -7.84 -14.82
C ASN A 219 3.26 -8.52 -13.61
N VAL A 220 2.43 -9.22 -12.84
CA VAL A 220 2.91 -10.06 -11.74
C VAL A 220 3.57 -11.30 -12.32
N SER A 221 4.80 -11.56 -11.88
CA SER A 221 5.53 -12.75 -12.28
C SER A 221 6.32 -13.30 -11.09
N SER A 222 6.27 -14.62 -10.88
CA SER A 222 6.90 -15.27 -9.72
C SER A 222 6.44 -14.68 -8.38
N ALA A 223 5.15 -14.38 -8.27
CA ALA A 223 4.48 -13.76 -7.14
C ALA A 223 5.07 -12.40 -6.72
N ALA A 224 5.68 -11.67 -7.65
CA ALA A 224 6.34 -10.41 -7.38
C ALA A 224 6.20 -9.40 -8.53
N VAL A 225 6.43 -8.13 -8.19
CA VAL A 225 6.60 -7.02 -9.12
C VAL A 225 7.86 -6.25 -8.78
N GLN A 226 8.52 -5.70 -9.80
CA GLN A 226 9.72 -4.89 -9.65
C GLN A 226 9.46 -3.49 -10.19
N LEU A 227 9.67 -2.48 -9.34
CA LEU A 227 9.60 -1.08 -9.75
C LEU A 227 10.89 -0.63 -10.43
N SER A 228 10.81 0.42 -11.25
CA SER A 228 12.00 1.04 -11.85
C SER A 228 12.77 1.90 -10.85
N GLU A 229 12.06 2.49 -9.90
CA GLU A 229 12.56 3.37 -8.85
C GLU A 229 12.38 2.70 -7.48
N TRP A 230 13.13 3.18 -6.50
CA TRP A 230 13.03 2.77 -5.09
C TRP A 230 11.85 3.46 -4.43
N SER A 231 11.04 2.71 -3.68
CA SER A 231 9.86 3.26 -3.02
C SER A 231 9.72 2.80 -1.57
N ASN A 232 9.13 3.66 -0.73
CA ASN A 232 8.92 3.40 0.69
C ASN A 232 7.49 2.95 0.97
N LYS A 233 6.49 3.58 0.35
CA LYS A 233 5.08 3.19 0.46
C LYS A 233 4.54 2.79 -0.89
N VAL A 234 4.05 1.56 -1.01
CA VAL A 234 3.55 1.02 -2.28
C VAL A 234 2.25 0.27 -2.07
N VAL A 235 1.27 0.52 -2.94
CA VAL A 235 0.04 -0.26 -3.05
C VAL A 235 0.00 -0.87 -4.45
N VAL A 236 -0.16 -2.19 -4.51
CA VAL A 236 -0.23 -2.96 -5.76
C VAL A 236 -1.52 -3.77 -5.76
N GLY A 237 -2.29 -3.70 -6.84
CA GLY A 237 -3.49 -4.54 -6.98
C GLY A 237 -4.13 -4.44 -8.34
N LEU A 238 -5.26 -5.11 -8.52
CA LEU A 238 -5.98 -5.10 -9.78
C LEU A 238 -6.58 -3.71 -10.05
N PRO A 239 -6.43 -3.18 -11.28
CA PRO A 239 -7.11 -1.95 -11.66
C PRO A 239 -8.62 -2.19 -11.72
N TYR A 240 -9.41 -1.24 -11.23
CA TYR A 240 -10.86 -1.25 -11.42
C TYR A 240 -11.33 -0.05 -12.24
N THR A 241 -12.47 -0.21 -12.90
CA THR A 241 -13.13 0.88 -13.63
C THR A 241 -14.45 1.22 -12.95
N SER A 242 -14.59 2.46 -12.48
CA SER A 242 -15.87 2.97 -11.98
C SER A 242 -16.72 3.51 -13.12
N VAL A 243 -17.89 2.91 -13.32
CA VAL A 243 -18.89 3.39 -14.29
C VAL A 243 -20.06 3.99 -13.53
N PHE A 244 -20.44 5.21 -13.88
CA PHE A 244 -21.64 5.86 -13.37
C PHE A 244 -22.51 6.30 -14.54
N GLU A 245 -23.77 5.89 -14.53
CA GLU A 245 -24.77 6.30 -15.52
C GLU A 245 -25.81 7.19 -14.86
N THR A 246 -25.96 8.41 -15.39
CA THR A 246 -27.03 9.32 -14.96
C THR A 246 -28.37 8.86 -15.53
N LEU A 247 -29.45 9.16 -14.81
CA LEU A 247 -30.79 9.04 -15.38
C LEU A 247 -30.90 9.80 -16.72
N PRO A 248 -31.69 9.30 -17.68
CA PRO A 248 -31.94 10.02 -18.92
C PRO A 248 -32.48 11.41 -18.60
N LEU A 249 -31.95 12.43 -19.27
CA LEU A 249 -32.40 13.80 -19.07
C LEU A 249 -33.84 13.94 -19.59
N ILE A 250 -34.80 13.94 -18.66
CA ILE A 250 -36.20 14.22 -18.98
C ILE A 250 -36.44 15.72 -18.76
N PHE A 251 -36.59 16.49 -19.84
CA PHE A 251 -37.07 17.86 -19.75
C PHE A 251 -38.55 17.85 -19.36
N ASN A 252 -38.82 18.10 -18.08
CA ASN A 252 -40.18 18.29 -17.60
C ASN A 252 -40.62 19.72 -17.97
N THR A 253 -41.19 19.90 -19.16
CA THR A 253 -41.89 21.14 -19.48
C THR A 253 -43.17 21.20 -18.63
N PRO A 254 -43.43 22.29 -17.89
CA PRO A 254 -44.68 22.41 -17.14
C PRO A 254 -45.87 22.24 -18.09
N MET A 255 -46.70 21.21 -17.86
CA MET A 255 -47.93 21.01 -18.61
C MET A 255 -48.88 22.19 -18.39
N GLY A 256 -49.05 23.00 -19.44
CA GLY A 256 -50.24 23.81 -19.70
C GLY A 256 -50.37 25.15 -18.96
N SER A 257 -50.26 26.25 -19.71
CA SER A 257 -51.25 27.32 -19.56
C SER A 257 -52.05 27.39 -20.86
N THR A 258 -53.35 27.10 -20.78
CA THR A 258 -54.30 27.51 -21.81
C THR A 258 -54.45 29.04 -21.71
N ILE A 259 -54.12 29.76 -22.78
CA ILE A 259 -54.58 31.13 -22.98
C ILE A 259 -55.84 31.09 -23.85
N ALA A 260 -56.83 31.84 -23.40
CA ALA A 260 -58.20 31.95 -23.90
C ALA A 260 -58.32 32.43 -25.34
#